data_AF-A0A5E6N4G9-F1
#
_entry.id   AF-A0A5E6N4G9-F1
#
_cell.length_a   1.000
_cell.length_b   1.000
_cell.length_c   1.000
_cell.angle_alpha   90.00
_cell.angle_beta   90.00
_cell.angle_gamma   90.00
#
_symmetry.space_group_name_H-M   'P 1'
#
loop_
_entity.id
_entity.type
_entity.pdbx_description
1 polymer ?
#
loop_
_entity_poly.entity_id
_entity_poly.type
_entity_poly.pdbx_seq_one_letter_code
_entity_poly.pdbx_strand_id
1 'polypeptide(L)'
;MPMVKKLMLIENCIYGVDIQPIAIQICKLRFFISLTIEQTADKDKENYGIKALPNLETKFIVANTLLPLGKIETPKEETIGLFDGNITVLQKELAETRHSYFTAKTLKTKRKYRNKDKDIREQMLQTLKPTGISPEIEQSMKKVVHWDLYNQNAVSDWFDPEWMFGIKNGFDIVIGNPPYIRQEKIKQWKDNFKRDYQTFAGTADIYTYFYEKGVNLLSKNGHLCYITSNKWMRVKYGTKLRQFFKNNAGLKQIIDFEGKQIFENATVDTNILLCAKHKTVDFNYQKHLPDANNPLFTMAIHDLSDNTYTLQPPEILALKKKIETIGTPLKDWDIKIYRGVLTGFNEAFIIDTTTKNRLCQADPKSAEIIKPILRGRDIKAYEHHWAGLWIIAAFPALNLNIDDYPSVKKHLESYGKRIHQIGEKGTRKKTGNKWFETQDQIAYHEEFSKEKIVWQELQRAKFCLLSQIFLFR
;
A
#
# COMPACT_ATOMS: atom_id res chain seq x y z
N MET A 1 33.45 9.98 4.88
CA MET A 1 33.03 10.78 6.06
C MET A 1 33.62 10.10 7.28
N PRO A 2 34.40 10.79 8.13
CA PRO A 2 35.08 10.14 9.26
C PRO A 2 34.12 9.39 10.19
N MET A 3 34.57 8.28 10.78
CA MET A 3 33.79 7.43 11.70
C MET A 3 33.09 8.23 12.81
N VAL A 4 33.79 9.19 13.43
CA VAL A 4 33.24 10.03 14.51
C VAL A 4 32.00 10.80 14.04
N LYS A 5 32.05 11.36 12.83
CA LYS A 5 30.91 12.09 12.25
C LYS A 5 29.76 11.15 11.89
N LYS A 6 30.05 9.93 11.40
CA LYS A 6 29.02 8.90 11.19
C LYS A 6 28.33 8.50 12.50
N LEU A 7 29.10 8.27 13.56
CA LEU A 7 28.56 7.92 14.89
C LEU A 7 27.64 9.02 15.41
N MET A 8 28.07 10.29 15.34
CA MET A 8 27.26 11.42 15.76
C MET A 8 25.91 11.47 15.01
N LEU A 9 25.91 11.23 13.69
CA LEU A 9 24.68 11.20 12.88
C LEU A 9 23.77 10.02 13.26
N ILE A 10 24.34 8.82 13.44
CA ILE A 10 23.57 7.63 13.86
C ILE A 10 22.95 7.85 15.23
N GLU A 11 23.71 8.45 16.14
CA GLU A 11 23.29 8.67 17.52
C GLU A 11 22.24 9.78 17.66
N ASN A 12 22.26 10.82 16.83
CA ASN A 12 21.42 12.00 17.07
C ASN A 12 20.38 12.26 15.98
N CYS A 13 20.51 11.64 14.80
CA CYS A 13 19.70 12.00 13.64
C CYS A 13 18.97 10.82 13.01
N ILE A 14 19.40 9.58 13.25
CA ILE A 14 18.88 8.41 12.53
C ILE A 14 18.10 7.50 13.48
N TYR A 15 16.87 7.21 13.08
CA TYR A 15 15.96 6.31 13.75
C TYR A 15 15.28 5.44 12.69
N GLY A 16 15.06 4.16 12.99
CA GLY A 16 14.43 3.24 12.06
C GLY A 16 13.42 2.33 12.72
N VAL A 17 12.33 2.06 12.00
CA VAL A 17 11.22 1.22 12.46
C VAL A 17 10.77 0.35 11.32
N ASP A 18 10.59 -0.94 11.60
CA ASP A 18 9.98 -1.90 10.69
C ASP A 18 9.24 -2.95 11.52
N ILE A 19 8.17 -3.53 10.98
CA ILE A 19 7.45 -4.61 11.64
C ILE A 19 8.18 -5.95 11.52
N GLN A 20 9.08 -6.09 10.53
CA GLN A 20 9.85 -7.30 10.28
C GLN A 20 11.17 -7.26 11.06
N PRO A 21 11.40 -8.18 12.03
CA PRO A 21 12.65 -8.23 12.77
C PRO A 21 13.89 -8.33 11.87
N ILE A 22 13.81 -9.12 10.80
CA ILE A 22 14.92 -9.33 9.87
C ILE A 22 15.35 -8.05 9.16
N ALA A 23 14.42 -7.15 8.81
CA ALA A 23 14.74 -5.88 8.17
C ALA A 23 15.57 -4.99 9.10
N ILE A 24 15.20 -4.96 10.39
CA ILE A 24 15.94 -4.23 11.43
C ILE A 24 17.34 -4.84 11.66
N GLN A 25 17.48 -6.17 11.66
CA GLN A 25 18.80 -6.80 11.82
C GLN A 25 19.72 -6.51 10.63
N ILE A 26 19.21 -6.60 9.40
CA ILE A 26 19.96 -6.24 8.19
C ILE A 26 20.36 -4.76 8.23
N CYS A 27 19.46 -3.88 8.67
CA CYS A 27 19.75 -2.46 8.85
C CYS A 27 20.91 -2.24 9.84
N LYS A 28 20.84 -2.85 11.04
CA LYS A 28 21.91 -2.78 12.04
C LYS A 28 23.25 -3.28 11.49
N LEU A 29 23.26 -4.40 10.78
CA LEU A 29 24.45 -4.94 10.12
C LEU A 29 25.05 -3.95 9.12
N ARG A 30 24.23 -3.30 8.29
CA ARG A 30 24.71 -2.28 7.33
C ARG A 30 25.34 -1.07 8.02
N PHE A 31 24.77 -0.61 9.14
CA PHE A 31 25.39 0.45 9.94
C PHE A 31 26.74 0.02 10.52
N PHE A 32 26.83 -1.21 11.06
CA PHE A 32 28.10 -1.74 11.56
C PHE A 32 29.16 -1.84 10.47
N ILE A 33 28.83 -2.38 9.29
CA ILE A 33 29.78 -2.45 8.17
C ILE A 33 30.24 -1.04 7.78
N SER A 34 29.32 -0.07 7.65
CA SER A 34 29.65 1.32 7.32
C SER A 34 30.57 2.01 8.34
N LEU A 35 30.50 1.60 9.62
CA LEU A 35 31.41 2.10 10.66
C LEU A 35 32.75 1.37 10.63
N THR A 36 32.77 0.05 10.45
CA THR A 36 33.98 -0.78 10.47
C THR A 36 34.92 -0.45 9.32
N ILE A 37 34.41 -0.21 8.11
CA ILE A 37 35.25 0.13 6.94
C ILE A 37 36.03 1.44 7.08
N GLU A 38 35.64 2.31 8.02
CA GLU A 38 36.33 3.57 8.29
C GLU A 38 37.42 3.43 9.37
N GLN A 39 37.61 2.23 9.94
CA GLN A 39 38.59 1.96 10.98
C GLN A 39 39.86 1.37 10.35
N THR A 40 41.03 1.84 10.79
CA THR A 40 42.34 1.34 10.36
C THR A 40 42.98 0.57 11.51
N ALA A 41 43.45 -0.64 11.23
CA ALA A 41 44.15 -1.46 12.21
C ALA A 41 45.58 -0.94 12.43
N ASP A 42 45.96 -0.79 13.69
CA ASP A 42 47.26 -0.34 14.15
C ASP A 42 47.80 -1.36 15.16
N LYS A 43 48.79 -2.16 14.75
CA LYS A 43 49.33 -3.28 15.54
C LYS A 43 49.96 -2.86 16.86
N ASP A 44 50.36 -1.60 16.98
CA ASP A 44 51.05 -1.09 18.16
C ASP A 44 50.05 -0.59 19.24
N LYS A 45 48.74 -0.62 18.94
CA LYS A 45 47.67 -0.23 19.86
C LYS A 45 46.89 -1.43 20.38
N GLU A 46 46.38 -1.30 21.61
CA GLU A 46 45.43 -2.26 22.18
C GLU A 46 44.21 -2.45 21.25
N ASN A 47 43.78 -3.70 21.07
CA ASN A 47 42.74 -4.10 20.11
C ASN A 47 42.99 -3.56 18.69
N TYR A 48 44.26 -3.48 18.28
CA TYR A 48 44.68 -2.93 16.99
C TYR A 48 44.19 -1.49 16.73
N GLY A 49 43.93 -0.70 17.77
CA GLY A 49 43.34 0.64 17.64
C GLY A 49 41.87 0.66 17.17
N ILE A 50 41.23 -0.52 17.03
CA ILE A 50 39.84 -0.65 16.60
C ILE A 50 38.92 -0.31 17.77
N LYS A 51 38.02 0.64 17.52
CA LYS A 51 37.01 1.09 18.49
C LYS A 51 35.81 0.15 18.49
N ALA A 52 35.25 -0.04 19.69
CA ALA A 52 34.01 -0.78 19.86
C ALA A 52 32.86 -0.10 19.08
N LEU A 53 32.05 -0.92 18.41
CA LEU A 53 30.85 -0.48 17.70
C LEU A 53 29.74 -0.10 18.69
N PRO A 54 28.84 0.83 18.32
CA PRO A 54 27.75 1.27 19.19
C PRO A 54 26.68 0.18 19.37
N ASN A 55 25.85 0.31 20.39
CA ASN A 55 24.63 -0.51 20.54
C ASN A 55 23.47 0.18 19.84
N LEU A 56 22.84 -0.51 18.89
CA LEU A 56 21.87 0.06 17.96
C LEU A 56 20.40 -0.23 18.33
N GLU A 57 20.14 -0.96 19.42
CA GLU A 57 18.79 -1.36 19.84
C GLU A 57 17.88 -0.16 20.17
N THR A 58 18.44 0.93 20.66
CA THR A 58 17.68 2.17 20.98
C THR A 58 17.42 3.05 19.75
N LYS A 59 17.97 2.69 18.58
CA LYS A 59 17.84 3.44 17.32
C LYS A 59 16.99 2.75 16.27
N PHE A 60 17.04 1.42 16.24
CA PHE A 60 16.32 0.62 15.26
C PHE A 60 15.42 -0.40 15.97
N ILE A 61 14.12 -0.15 15.89
CA ILE A 61 13.09 -0.82 16.70
C ILE A 61 12.18 -1.64 15.79
N VAL A 62 11.78 -2.81 16.30
CA VAL A 62 10.81 -3.66 15.64
C VAL A 62 9.41 -3.32 16.16
N ALA A 63 8.60 -2.64 15.36
CA ALA A 63 7.27 -2.17 15.78
C ALA A 63 6.29 -1.99 14.61
N ASN A 64 5.00 -2.08 14.92
CA ASN A 64 3.94 -1.68 13.99
C ASN A 64 3.74 -0.16 14.01
N THR A 65 4.32 0.54 13.02
CA THR A 65 4.25 2.01 12.90
C THR A 65 2.82 2.56 12.78
N LEU A 66 1.88 1.77 12.27
CA LEU A 66 0.52 2.23 12.01
C LEU A 66 -0.43 2.14 13.22
N LEU A 67 -0.03 1.43 14.28
CA LEU A 67 -0.87 1.30 15.47
C LEU A 67 -0.33 2.20 16.58
N PRO A 68 -1.15 3.10 17.14
CA PRO A 68 -0.71 3.96 18.24
C PRO A 68 -0.60 3.16 19.55
N LEU A 69 0.16 3.69 20.51
CA LEU A 69 0.26 3.13 21.87
C LEU A 69 -1.13 3.05 22.55
N GLY A 70 -1.92 4.12 22.44
CA GLY A 70 -3.22 4.29 23.09
C GLY A 70 -3.33 5.65 23.75
N LYS A 71 -4.27 5.82 24.69
CA LYS A 71 -4.36 7.03 25.52
C LYS A 71 -3.33 6.95 26.65
N ILE A 72 -2.62 8.05 26.88
CA ILE A 72 -1.58 8.14 27.91
C ILE A 72 -1.80 9.36 28.82
N GLU A 73 -2.56 10.35 28.34
CA GLU A 73 -2.91 11.56 29.10
C GLU A 73 -4.12 11.31 30.00
N THR A 74 -4.07 11.83 31.23
CA THR A 74 -5.18 11.79 32.18
C THR A 74 -6.21 12.88 31.85
N PRO A 75 -7.53 12.66 32.03
CA PRO A 75 -8.58 13.61 31.65
C PRO A 75 -8.66 14.93 32.44
N LYS A 76 -7.59 15.38 33.10
CA LYS A 76 -7.59 16.59 33.93
C LYS A 76 -6.46 17.54 33.55
N GLU A 77 -6.70 18.33 32.51
CA GLU A 77 -5.88 19.49 32.13
C GLU A 77 -5.89 20.63 33.18
N GLU A 78 -6.63 20.50 34.31
CA GLU A 78 -6.69 21.54 35.35
C GLU A 78 -5.73 21.34 36.54
N THR A 79 -4.96 20.25 36.61
CA THR A 79 -3.93 20.07 37.66
C THR A 79 -2.52 20.12 37.09
N ILE A 80 -2.14 21.28 36.58
CA ILE A 80 -0.73 21.71 36.60
C ILE A 80 -0.32 21.78 38.09
N GLY A 81 0.73 21.06 38.50
CA GLY A 81 1.16 21.14 39.90
C GLY A 81 2.43 20.38 40.26
N LEU A 82 2.37 19.07 40.46
CA LEU A 82 3.46 18.31 41.11
C LEU A 82 3.69 16.89 40.54
N PHE A 83 2.71 16.28 39.86
CA PHE A 83 2.78 14.88 39.44
C PHE A 83 3.24 14.67 37.99
N ASP A 84 2.93 15.62 37.09
CA ASP A 84 3.42 15.61 35.70
C ASP A 84 4.94 15.85 35.60
N GLY A 85 5.48 16.58 36.58
CA GLY A 85 6.92 16.78 36.75
C GLY A 85 7.68 15.47 36.98
N ASN A 86 7.13 14.56 37.78
CA ASN A 86 7.79 13.28 38.08
C ASN A 86 7.85 12.35 36.86
N ILE A 87 6.77 12.26 36.08
CA ILE A 87 6.77 11.45 34.85
C ILE A 87 7.68 12.06 33.79
N THR A 88 7.65 13.38 33.62
CA THR A 88 8.55 14.08 32.68
C THR A 88 10.02 13.89 33.05
N VAL A 89 10.35 13.92 34.35
CA VAL A 89 11.71 13.63 34.85
C VAL A 89 12.10 12.19 34.52
N LEU A 90 11.23 11.21 34.81
CA LEU A 90 11.48 9.81 34.49
C LEU A 90 11.63 9.58 32.98
N GLN A 91 10.87 10.28 32.13
CA GLN A 91 11.01 10.20 30.67
C GLN A 91 12.37 10.73 30.20
N LYS A 92 12.82 11.84 30.78
CA LYS A 92 14.16 12.38 30.51
C LYS A 92 15.25 11.40 30.97
N GLU A 93 15.11 10.83 32.15
CA GLU A 93 16.04 9.83 32.67
C GLU A 93 16.08 8.55 31.80
N LEU A 94 14.93 8.14 31.28
CA LEU A 94 14.82 7.02 30.33
C LEU A 94 15.60 7.32 29.05
N ALA A 95 15.43 8.53 28.49
CA ALA A 95 16.15 8.96 27.29
C ALA A 95 17.68 9.02 27.53
N GLU A 96 18.14 9.57 28.65
CA GLU A 96 19.54 9.62 29.04
C GLU A 96 20.14 8.22 29.27
N THR A 97 19.36 7.31 29.86
CA THR A 97 19.75 5.91 30.07
C THR A 97 19.96 5.20 28.73
N ARG A 98 19.06 5.40 27.77
CA ARG A 98 19.16 4.85 26.40
C ARG A 98 20.30 5.45 25.59
N HIS A 99 20.57 6.74 25.77
CA HIS A 99 21.74 7.41 25.19
C HIS A 99 23.03 6.80 25.76
N SER A 100 23.11 6.62 27.07
CA SER A 100 24.27 5.97 27.71
C SER A 100 24.47 4.53 27.24
N TYR A 101 23.39 3.78 27.02
CA TYR A 101 23.46 2.43 26.47
C TYR A 101 24.07 2.39 25.06
N PHE A 102 23.83 3.38 24.20
CA PHE A 102 24.36 3.43 22.83
C PHE A 102 25.89 3.28 22.80
N THR A 103 26.60 3.92 23.72
CA THR A 103 28.08 3.88 23.81
C THR A 103 28.64 2.81 24.75
N ALA A 104 27.78 2.04 25.44
CA ALA A 104 28.20 1.09 26.47
C ALA A 104 29.08 -0.04 25.88
N LYS A 105 30.31 -0.18 26.42
CA LYS A 105 31.31 -1.11 25.86
C LYS A 105 31.27 -2.50 26.47
N THR A 106 31.00 -2.60 27.78
CA THR A 106 31.13 -3.86 28.53
C THR A 106 29.79 -4.53 28.80
N LEU A 107 29.77 -5.85 28.95
CA LEU A 107 28.55 -6.57 29.33
C LEU A 107 27.94 -6.05 30.64
N LYS A 108 28.77 -5.68 31.61
CA LYS A 108 28.34 -5.10 32.90
C LYS A 108 27.63 -3.75 32.71
N THR A 109 28.20 -2.85 31.90
CA THR A 109 27.58 -1.54 31.62
C THR A 109 26.31 -1.67 30.80
N LYS A 110 26.29 -2.54 29.78
CA LYS A 110 25.08 -2.87 29.01
C LYS A 110 23.96 -3.39 29.92
N ARG A 111 24.24 -4.37 30.78
CA ARG A 111 23.26 -4.90 31.75
C ARG A 111 22.77 -3.84 32.72
N LYS A 112 23.66 -2.98 33.24
CA LYS A 112 23.29 -1.85 34.11
C LYS A 112 22.24 -0.95 33.47
N TYR A 113 22.47 -0.49 32.24
CA TYR A 113 21.53 0.40 31.56
C TYR A 113 20.23 -0.29 31.15
N ARG A 114 20.27 -1.58 30.76
CA ARG A 114 19.06 -2.37 30.48
C ARG A 114 18.16 -2.49 31.71
N ASN A 115 18.75 -2.80 32.87
CA ASN A 115 18.00 -2.88 34.12
C ASN A 115 17.44 -1.51 34.50
N LYS A 116 18.27 -0.46 34.43
CA LYS A 116 17.83 0.92 34.71
C LYS A 116 16.66 1.36 33.82
N ASP A 117 16.70 1.07 32.52
CA ASP A 117 15.59 1.36 31.59
C ASP A 117 14.29 0.67 32.02
N LYS A 118 14.37 -0.61 32.40
CA LYS A 118 13.24 -1.38 32.91
C LYS A 118 12.71 -0.81 34.22
N ASP A 119 13.59 -0.52 35.18
CA ASP A 119 13.24 0.02 36.49
C ASP A 119 12.51 1.37 36.35
N ILE A 120 13.00 2.25 35.47
CA ILE A 120 12.36 3.55 35.18
C ILE A 120 10.93 3.34 34.65
N ARG A 121 10.73 2.42 33.70
CA ARG A 121 9.40 2.14 33.15
C ARG A 121 8.45 1.57 34.22
N GLU A 122 8.94 0.69 35.08
CA GLU A 122 8.16 0.16 36.21
C GLU A 122 7.81 1.25 37.23
N GLN A 123 8.75 2.15 37.54
CA GLN A 123 8.52 3.32 38.40
C GLN A 123 7.45 4.24 37.84
N MET A 124 7.47 4.54 36.53
CA MET A 124 6.42 5.34 35.88
C MET A 124 5.02 4.74 36.09
N LEU A 125 4.87 3.42 35.92
CA LEU A 125 3.60 2.75 36.17
C LEU A 125 3.17 2.83 37.65
N GLN A 126 4.12 2.71 38.58
CA GLN A 126 3.85 2.84 40.01
C GLN A 126 3.44 4.26 40.39
N THR A 127 4.05 5.30 39.81
CA THR A 127 3.70 6.71 40.03
C THR A 127 2.28 7.01 39.53
N LEU A 128 1.81 6.34 38.48
CA LEU A 128 0.48 6.57 37.91
C LEU A 128 -0.65 5.84 38.68
N LYS A 129 -0.41 4.68 39.29
CA LYS A 129 -1.45 3.89 39.99
C LYS A 129 -2.24 4.68 41.08
N PRO A 130 -1.60 5.49 41.95
CA PRO A 130 -2.32 6.25 42.98
C PRO A 130 -3.22 7.37 42.44
N THR A 131 -3.05 7.77 41.18
CA THR A 131 -3.72 8.95 40.60
C THR A 131 -5.12 8.66 40.05
N GLY A 132 -5.58 7.42 40.08
CA GLY A 132 -6.90 7.04 39.54
C GLY A 132 -6.97 7.10 38.01
N ILE A 133 -5.99 6.51 37.33
CA ILE A 133 -5.95 6.42 35.86
C ILE A 133 -7.10 5.56 35.32
N SER A 134 -7.59 5.90 34.13
CA SER A 134 -8.60 5.09 33.45
C SER A 134 -8.02 3.74 33.00
N PRO A 135 -8.86 2.69 32.80
CA PRO A 135 -8.42 1.40 32.30
C PRO A 135 -7.63 1.48 30.97
N GLU A 136 -7.95 2.44 30.12
CA GLU A 136 -7.25 2.63 28.83
C GLU A 136 -5.82 3.13 29.01
N ILE A 137 -5.59 4.04 29.96
CA ILE A 137 -4.26 4.56 30.28
C ILE A 137 -3.44 3.46 30.94
N GLU A 138 -4.03 2.71 31.87
CA GLU A 138 -3.36 1.59 32.52
C GLU A 138 -2.93 0.53 31.49
N GLN A 139 -3.79 0.22 30.52
CA GLN A 139 -3.47 -0.71 29.43
C GLN A 139 -2.29 -0.21 28.59
N SER A 140 -2.28 1.08 28.23
CA SER A 140 -1.20 1.69 27.45
C SER A 140 0.13 1.66 28.23
N MET A 141 0.11 2.01 29.52
CA MET A 141 1.31 1.95 30.35
C MET A 141 1.82 0.53 30.58
N LYS A 142 0.92 -0.46 30.70
CA LYS A 142 1.33 -1.87 30.72
C LYS A 142 2.08 -2.25 29.44
N LYS A 143 1.66 -1.77 28.26
CA LYS A 143 2.42 -2.01 27.03
C LYS A 143 3.84 -1.44 27.10
N VAL A 144 4.02 -0.23 27.63
CA VAL A 144 5.34 0.38 27.81
C VAL A 144 6.22 -0.44 28.76
N VAL A 145 5.69 -0.90 29.89
CA VAL A 145 6.46 -1.68 30.88
C VAL A 145 6.84 -3.06 30.37
N HIS A 146 5.96 -3.73 29.63
CA HIS A 146 6.24 -5.07 29.10
C HIS A 146 7.05 -5.04 27.79
N TRP A 147 7.23 -3.88 27.18
CA TRP A 147 8.03 -3.74 25.98
C TRP A 147 9.52 -3.92 26.29
N ASP A 148 10.11 -5.01 25.78
CA ASP A 148 11.54 -5.24 25.85
C ASP A 148 12.22 -4.85 24.53
N LEU A 149 12.76 -3.63 24.48
CA LEU A 149 13.48 -3.12 23.31
C LEU A 149 14.82 -3.83 23.05
N TYR A 150 15.35 -4.57 24.03
CA TYR A 150 16.63 -5.27 23.93
C TYR A 150 16.46 -6.72 23.46
N ASN A 151 15.23 -7.24 23.42
CA ASN A 151 14.91 -8.51 22.81
C ASN A 151 14.82 -8.35 21.28
N GLN A 152 15.81 -8.88 20.59
CA GLN A 152 15.95 -8.76 19.13
C GLN A 152 14.87 -9.49 18.33
N ASN A 153 14.11 -10.39 18.96
CA ASN A 153 13.03 -11.16 18.36
C ASN A 153 11.63 -10.64 18.74
N ALA A 154 11.54 -9.70 19.68
CA ALA A 154 10.26 -9.13 20.09
C ALA A 154 9.73 -8.17 19.01
N VAL A 155 8.42 -8.18 18.80
CA VAL A 155 7.71 -7.26 17.91
C VAL A 155 6.75 -6.45 18.77
N SER A 156 6.87 -5.12 18.75
CA SER A 156 5.87 -4.25 19.34
C SER A 156 4.66 -4.11 18.42
N ASP A 157 3.45 -4.29 18.94
CA ASP A 157 2.21 -4.09 18.19
C ASP A 157 1.80 -2.62 18.11
N TRP A 158 2.59 -1.70 18.67
CA TRP A 158 2.36 -0.26 18.65
C TRP A 158 3.66 0.51 18.40
N PHE A 159 3.53 1.77 17.98
CA PHE A 159 4.64 2.70 17.80
C PHE A 159 4.31 4.10 18.31
N ASP A 160 5.23 4.66 19.09
CA ASP A 160 5.19 6.05 19.55
C ASP A 160 6.62 6.64 19.61
N PRO A 161 6.89 7.77 18.92
CA PRO A 161 8.24 8.33 18.82
C PRO A 161 8.77 8.91 20.14
N GLU A 162 7.90 9.37 21.04
CA GLU A 162 8.32 9.88 22.34
C GLU A 162 8.77 8.72 23.23
N TRP A 163 7.93 7.70 23.36
CA TRP A 163 8.22 6.55 24.23
C TRP A 163 9.32 5.65 23.71
N MET A 164 9.52 5.61 22.40
CA MET A 164 10.54 4.76 21.78
C MET A 164 11.86 5.49 21.55
N PHE A 165 11.82 6.76 21.13
CA PHE A 165 13.00 7.52 20.71
C PHE A 165 13.27 8.80 21.51
N GLY A 166 12.36 9.21 22.40
CA GLY A 166 12.46 10.48 23.12
C GLY A 166 12.15 11.70 22.25
N ILE A 167 11.44 11.52 21.12
CA ILE A 167 11.16 12.59 20.15
C ILE A 167 9.72 13.08 20.31
N LYS A 168 9.54 14.30 20.83
CA LYS A 168 8.21 14.93 21.02
C LYS A 168 7.79 15.83 19.87
N ASN A 169 8.74 16.54 19.26
CA ASN A 169 8.46 17.59 18.27
C ASN A 169 8.38 17.10 16.80
N GLY A 170 8.28 15.79 16.61
CA GLY A 170 8.33 15.15 15.29
C GLY A 170 9.73 15.13 14.67
N PHE A 171 9.80 14.71 13.41
CA PHE A 171 11.02 14.55 12.63
C PHE A 171 11.11 15.58 11.51
N ASP A 172 12.31 16.09 11.24
CA ASP A 172 12.54 16.99 10.10
C ASP A 172 12.48 16.24 8.76
N ILE A 173 12.80 14.94 8.78
CA ILE A 173 12.81 14.10 7.59
C ILE A 173 12.19 12.74 7.92
N VAL A 174 11.18 12.33 7.16
CA VAL A 174 10.62 10.98 7.17
C VAL A 174 10.78 10.36 5.78
N ILE A 175 11.57 9.30 5.69
CA ILE A 175 11.83 8.57 4.44
C ILE A 175 11.41 7.11 4.56
N GLY A 176 10.96 6.52 3.47
CA GLY A 176 10.48 5.14 3.52
C GLY A 176 9.98 4.58 2.20
N ASN A 177 9.82 3.26 2.20
CA ASN A 177 9.15 2.49 1.15
C ASN A 177 8.03 1.68 1.82
N PRO A 178 6.85 2.29 2.06
CA PRO A 178 5.74 1.61 2.70
C PRO A 178 5.32 0.33 1.95
N PRO A 179 4.74 -0.68 2.63
CA PRO A 179 4.31 -1.92 1.98
C PRO A 179 3.13 -1.71 1.01
N TYR A 180 3.07 -2.50 -0.08
CA TYR A 180 2.01 -2.41 -1.10
C TYR A 180 0.99 -3.52 -0.89
N ILE A 181 0.28 -3.45 0.24
CA ILE A 181 -0.67 -4.49 0.67
C ILE A 181 -2.08 -3.92 0.69
N ARG A 182 -2.98 -4.59 -0.02
CA ARG A 182 -4.41 -4.31 -0.03
C ARG A 182 -5.07 -4.55 1.34
N GLN A 183 -5.97 -3.65 1.76
CA GLN A 183 -6.72 -3.72 3.02
C GLN A 183 -7.39 -5.09 3.25
N GLU A 184 -7.87 -5.75 2.18
CA GLU A 184 -8.56 -7.03 2.29
C GLU A 184 -7.66 -8.17 2.80
N LYS A 185 -6.34 -8.01 2.75
CA LYS A 185 -5.35 -8.95 3.30
C LYS A 185 -4.98 -8.68 4.77
N ILE A 186 -5.38 -7.53 5.31
CA ILE A 186 -5.03 -7.06 6.67
C ILE A 186 -6.27 -6.68 7.46
N LYS A 187 -7.29 -7.55 7.42
CA LYS A 187 -8.61 -7.31 8.02
C LYS A 187 -8.56 -7.09 9.53
N GLN A 188 -7.60 -7.70 10.21
CA GLN A 188 -7.45 -7.64 11.66
C GLN A 188 -7.24 -6.23 12.22
N TRP A 189 -6.75 -5.28 11.40
CA TRP A 189 -6.52 -3.89 11.81
C TRP A 189 -7.50 -2.90 11.19
N LYS A 190 -8.54 -3.39 10.51
CA LYS A 190 -9.49 -2.54 9.78
C LYS A 190 -10.18 -1.53 10.70
N ASP A 191 -10.63 -1.97 11.87
CA ASP A 191 -11.36 -1.11 12.80
C ASP A 191 -10.42 -0.10 13.48
N ASN A 192 -9.16 -0.49 13.76
CA ASN A 192 -8.12 0.46 14.17
C ASN A 192 -7.91 1.52 13.11
N PHE A 193 -7.74 1.13 11.83
CA PHE A 193 -7.49 2.10 10.77
C PHE A 193 -8.69 3.02 10.53
N LYS A 194 -9.91 2.50 10.64
CA LYS A 194 -11.13 3.30 10.52
C LYS A 194 -11.24 4.35 11.61
N ARG A 195 -10.80 4.04 12.83
CA ARG A 195 -10.80 4.94 13.98
C ARG A 195 -9.67 5.97 13.91
N ASP A 196 -8.46 5.54 13.52
CA ASP A 196 -7.24 6.31 13.73
C ASP A 196 -6.80 7.15 12.51
N TYR A 197 -7.37 6.89 11.31
CA TYR A 197 -6.92 7.54 10.06
C TYR A 197 -8.08 8.18 9.31
N GLN A 198 -7.97 9.48 9.03
CA GLN A 198 -8.95 10.17 8.18
C GLN A 198 -8.87 9.70 6.73
N THR A 199 -7.72 9.18 6.30
CA THR A 199 -7.51 8.61 4.96
C THR A 199 -8.16 7.24 4.75
N PHE A 200 -8.85 6.69 5.76
CA PHE A 200 -9.44 5.35 5.69
C PHE A 200 -10.45 5.15 4.56
N ALA A 201 -10.19 4.12 3.75
CA ALA A 201 -11.12 3.54 2.80
C ALA A 201 -11.00 2.00 2.84
N GLY A 202 -12.14 1.31 2.81
CA GLY A 202 -12.20 -0.14 3.03
C GLY A 202 -11.48 -1.02 1.98
N THR A 203 -11.08 -0.42 0.86
CA THR A 203 -10.34 -1.05 -0.25
C THR A 203 -8.98 -0.38 -0.49
N ALA A 204 -8.51 0.44 0.45
CA ALA A 204 -7.24 1.13 0.33
C ALA A 204 -6.05 0.15 0.31
N ASP A 205 -4.97 0.56 -0.32
CA ASP A 205 -3.67 -0.03 -0.08
C ASP A 205 -3.06 0.58 1.18
N ILE A 206 -2.39 -0.22 2.01
CA ILE A 206 -1.91 0.16 3.35
C ILE A 206 -1.00 1.39 3.35
N TYR A 207 -0.29 1.68 2.24
CA TYR A 207 0.57 2.85 2.13
C TYR A 207 -0.19 4.18 2.28
N THR A 208 -1.52 4.20 2.09
CA THR A 208 -2.33 5.41 2.33
C THR A 208 -2.26 5.85 3.80
N TYR A 209 -2.29 4.88 4.72
CA TYR A 209 -2.17 5.14 6.15
C TYR A 209 -0.74 5.57 6.53
N PHE A 210 0.26 5.01 5.85
CA PHE A 210 1.65 5.42 6.05
C PHE A 210 1.88 6.87 5.64
N TYR A 211 1.24 7.36 4.57
CA TYR A 211 1.33 8.77 4.21
C TYR A 211 0.79 9.68 5.31
N GLU A 212 -0.40 9.39 5.83
CA GLU A 212 -0.98 10.16 6.94
C GLU A 212 -0.12 10.04 8.21
N LYS A 213 0.29 8.82 8.60
CA LYS A 213 1.18 8.61 9.75
C LYS A 213 2.49 9.37 9.59
N GLY A 214 3.12 9.28 8.42
CA GLY A 214 4.41 9.90 8.14
C GLY A 214 4.33 11.43 8.20
N VAL A 215 3.29 12.04 7.61
CA VAL A 215 3.04 13.48 7.75
C VAL A 215 2.77 13.86 9.20
N ASN A 216 2.01 13.04 9.95
CA ASN A 216 1.73 13.29 11.36
C ASN A 216 3.00 13.24 12.23
N LEU A 217 4.00 12.45 11.83
CA LEU A 217 5.32 12.38 12.48
C LEU A 217 6.24 13.56 12.13
N LEU A 218 5.93 14.40 11.14
CA LEU A 218 6.79 15.53 10.78
C LEU A 218 6.73 16.67 11.80
N SER A 219 7.89 17.29 12.03
CA SER A 219 8.01 18.60 12.66
C SER A 219 7.37 19.69 11.77
N LYS A 220 7.18 20.91 12.30
CA LYS A 220 6.52 22.03 11.59
C LYS A 220 7.09 22.30 10.19
N ASN A 221 8.41 22.14 10.03
CA ASN A 221 9.13 22.35 8.76
C ASN A 221 9.62 21.04 8.14
N GLY A 222 9.15 19.90 8.65
CA GLY A 222 9.59 18.59 8.22
C GLY A 222 9.10 18.23 6.82
N HIS A 223 9.82 17.32 6.20
CA HIS A 223 9.54 16.78 4.87
C HIS A 223 9.43 15.27 4.90
N LEU A 224 8.47 14.74 4.15
CA LEU A 224 8.29 13.32 3.92
C LEU A 224 8.64 12.99 2.47
N CYS A 225 9.41 11.92 2.26
CA CYS A 225 9.70 11.38 0.94
C CYS A 225 9.50 9.87 0.91
N TYR A 226 8.43 9.43 0.24
CA TYR A 226 8.11 8.01 0.07
C TYR A 226 8.11 7.59 -1.38
N ILE A 227 8.52 6.34 -1.61
CA ILE A 227 8.24 5.60 -2.86
C ILE A 227 7.06 4.65 -2.62
N THR A 228 5.98 4.82 -3.38
CA THR A 228 4.76 3.99 -3.27
C THR A 228 4.20 3.64 -4.64
N SER A 229 3.10 2.88 -4.68
CA SER A 229 2.30 2.79 -5.90
C SER A 229 1.67 4.12 -6.27
N ASN A 230 1.60 4.44 -7.56
CA ASN A 230 0.99 5.68 -8.08
C ASN A 230 -0.56 5.63 -8.11
N LYS A 231 -1.17 4.48 -7.77
CA LYS A 231 -2.62 4.22 -7.91
C LYS A 231 -3.49 5.20 -7.14
N TRP A 232 -3.07 5.62 -5.94
CA TRP A 232 -3.83 6.56 -5.11
C TRP A 232 -4.15 7.87 -5.81
N MET A 233 -3.44 8.24 -6.87
CA MET A 233 -3.72 9.44 -7.66
C MET A 233 -5.01 9.32 -8.47
N ARG A 234 -5.41 8.09 -8.87
CA ARG A 234 -6.49 7.87 -9.85
C ARG A 234 -7.65 7.04 -9.32
N VAL A 235 -7.39 6.13 -8.38
CA VAL A 235 -8.42 5.21 -7.86
C VAL A 235 -9.32 5.85 -6.80
N LYS A 236 -10.55 5.33 -6.66
CA LYS A 236 -11.58 5.83 -5.73
C LYS A 236 -11.17 5.75 -4.25
N TYR A 237 -10.43 4.71 -3.83
CA TYR A 237 -9.98 4.63 -2.43
C TYR A 237 -9.02 5.77 -2.07
N GLY A 238 -8.34 6.36 -3.06
CA GLY A 238 -7.39 7.45 -2.87
C GLY A 238 -8.03 8.81 -2.59
N THR A 239 -9.36 8.96 -2.69
CA THR A 239 -10.05 10.25 -2.52
C THR A 239 -9.72 10.92 -1.20
N LYS A 240 -9.78 10.18 -0.09
CA LYS A 240 -9.48 10.75 1.23
C LYS A 240 -8.00 11.09 1.41
N LEU A 241 -7.09 10.34 0.77
CA LEU A 241 -5.67 10.67 0.77
C LEU A 241 -5.39 11.96 -0.04
N ARG A 242 -6.04 12.14 -1.18
CA ARG A 242 -5.93 13.38 -1.97
C ARG A 242 -6.45 14.59 -1.18
N GLN A 243 -7.60 14.43 -0.52
CA GLN A 243 -8.15 15.45 0.39
C GLN A 243 -7.20 15.74 1.56
N PHE A 244 -6.60 14.70 2.14
CA PHE A 244 -5.61 14.85 3.20
C PHE A 244 -4.43 15.71 2.74
N PHE A 245 -3.88 15.46 1.55
CA PHE A 245 -2.78 16.27 1.01
C PHE A 245 -3.17 17.71 0.70
N LYS A 246 -4.45 18.03 0.43
CA LYS A 246 -4.90 19.42 0.28
C LYS A 246 -5.05 20.12 1.63
N ASN A 247 -5.46 19.37 2.65
CA ASN A 247 -5.92 19.95 3.91
C ASN A 247 -4.88 19.92 5.03
N ASN A 248 -3.89 19.01 4.98
CA ASN A 248 -3.01 18.72 6.11
C ASN A 248 -1.51 18.66 5.75
N ALA A 249 -1.15 18.72 4.46
CA ALA A 249 0.21 18.66 3.99
C ALA A 249 0.39 19.54 2.75
N GLY A 250 1.62 19.72 2.29
CA GLY A 250 1.93 20.43 1.05
C GLY A 250 2.72 19.54 0.11
N LEU A 251 2.17 19.25 -1.07
CA LEU A 251 2.91 18.56 -2.10
C LEU A 251 4.10 19.42 -2.56
N LYS A 252 5.28 18.82 -2.72
CA LYS A 252 6.48 19.52 -3.21
C LYS A 252 6.90 18.98 -4.56
N GLN A 253 6.99 17.66 -4.68
CA GLN A 253 7.40 17.00 -5.92
C GLN A 253 6.76 15.62 -6.05
N ILE A 254 6.26 15.31 -7.25
CA ILE A 254 5.84 13.98 -7.64
C ILE A 254 6.67 13.54 -8.84
N ILE A 255 7.32 12.39 -8.71
CA ILE A 255 8.01 11.70 -9.80
C ILE A 255 7.20 10.43 -10.09
N ASP A 256 6.49 10.39 -11.21
CA ASP A 256 5.67 9.23 -11.60
C ASP A 256 6.42 8.37 -12.63
N PHE A 257 6.69 7.11 -12.31
CA PHE A 257 7.48 6.23 -13.17
C PHE A 257 6.69 5.56 -14.30
N GLU A 258 5.37 5.77 -14.39
CA GLU A 258 4.45 5.35 -15.47
C GLU A 258 4.92 4.14 -16.31
N GLY A 259 4.49 2.92 -15.97
CA GLY A 259 4.74 1.73 -16.78
C GLY A 259 6.18 1.22 -16.76
N LYS A 260 7.15 1.96 -16.20
CA LYS A 260 8.51 1.45 -15.96
C LYS A 260 8.51 0.57 -14.72
N GLN A 261 8.94 -0.67 -14.91
CA GLN A 261 9.16 -1.60 -13.82
C GLN A 261 10.42 -1.19 -13.05
N ILE A 262 10.22 -0.50 -11.92
CA ILE A 262 11.32 -0.07 -11.03
C ILE A 262 11.84 -1.22 -10.16
N PHE A 263 10.97 -2.19 -9.84
CA PHE A 263 11.32 -3.34 -9.02
C PHE A 263 11.10 -4.63 -9.81
N GLU A 264 12.12 -5.48 -9.94
CA GLU A 264 12.07 -6.75 -10.69
C GLU A 264 10.91 -7.65 -10.24
N ASN A 265 10.55 -7.60 -8.96
CA ASN A 265 9.52 -8.45 -8.36
C ASN A 265 8.15 -7.76 -8.19
N ALA A 266 7.98 -6.51 -8.64
CA ALA A 266 6.70 -5.79 -8.51
C ALA A 266 6.20 -5.26 -9.86
N THR A 267 5.00 -5.70 -10.27
CA THR A 267 4.33 -5.25 -11.50
C THR A 267 3.50 -3.98 -11.30
N VAL A 268 3.78 -3.21 -10.26
CA VAL A 268 2.94 -2.07 -9.85
C VAL A 268 3.63 -0.78 -10.25
N ASP A 269 2.91 0.10 -10.94
CA ASP A 269 3.38 1.45 -11.24
C ASP A 269 3.68 2.22 -9.95
N THR A 270 4.85 2.86 -9.91
CA THR A 270 5.38 3.53 -8.71
C THR A 270 5.53 5.03 -8.91
N ASN A 271 5.48 5.77 -7.81
CA ASN A 271 5.84 7.17 -7.75
C ASN A 271 6.74 7.44 -6.54
N ILE A 272 7.59 8.47 -6.64
CA ILE A 272 8.15 9.14 -5.47
C ILE A 272 7.33 10.39 -5.19
N LEU A 273 6.91 10.57 -3.94
CA LEU A 273 6.25 11.78 -3.48
C LEU A 273 7.10 12.42 -2.37
N LEU A 274 7.49 13.67 -2.60
CA LEU A 274 8.01 14.59 -1.61
C LEU A 274 6.88 15.54 -1.18
N CYS A 275 6.59 15.60 0.12
CA CYS A 275 5.66 16.58 0.69
C CYS A 275 6.22 17.21 1.98
N ALA A 276 5.69 18.36 2.37
CA ALA A 276 6.00 19.08 3.59
C ALA A 276 4.82 19.03 4.56
N LYS A 277 5.08 19.26 5.85
CA LYS A 277 4.05 19.35 6.89
C LYS A 277 3.09 20.54 6.67
N HIS A 278 3.60 21.65 6.16
CA HIS A 278 2.79 22.83 5.84
C HIS A 278 2.19 22.73 4.44
N LYS A 279 1.04 23.37 4.23
CA LYS A 279 0.38 23.44 2.93
C LYS A 279 1.23 24.17 1.91
N THR A 280 1.12 23.74 0.66
CA THR A 280 1.73 24.40 -0.50
C THR A 280 0.63 24.75 -1.50
N VAL A 281 0.85 25.82 -2.27
CA VAL A 281 -0.04 26.19 -3.38
C VAL A 281 0.31 25.36 -4.62
N ASP A 282 1.62 25.26 -4.88
CA ASP A 282 2.15 24.61 -6.07
C ASP A 282 3.08 23.45 -5.71
N PHE A 283 3.20 22.51 -6.65
CA PHE A 283 4.11 21.40 -6.59
C PHE A 283 4.66 21.07 -7.97
N ASN A 284 5.82 20.43 -8.00
CA ASN A 284 6.45 19.98 -9.24
C ASN A 284 6.01 18.56 -9.59
N TYR A 285 5.72 18.32 -10.85
CA TYR A 285 5.47 16.99 -11.39
C TYR A 285 6.41 16.70 -12.55
N GLN A 286 6.83 15.44 -12.65
CA GLN A 286 7.57 14.92 -13.78
C GLN A 286 7.27 13.44 -13.99
N LYS A 287 7.40 13.01 -15.24
CA LYS A 287 7.38 11.60 -15.61
C LYS A 287 8.80 11.06 -15.58
N HIS A 288 9.05 9.96 -14.89
CA HIS A 288 10.38 9.36 -14.75
C HIS A 288 11.43 10.31 -14.11
N LEU A 289 12.68 9.85 -13.99
CA LEU A 289 13.79 10.69 -13.52
C LEU A 289 14.12 11.80 -14.53
N PRO A 290 14.72 12.92 -14.07
CA PRO A 290 15.01 14.06 -14.95
C PRO A 290 15.91 13.67 -16.11
N ASP A 291 15.42 13.84 -17.34
CA ASP A 291 16.20 13.85 -18.57
C ASP A 291 15.60 14.88 -19.54
N ALA A 292 16.28 15.14 -20.66
CA ALA A 292 15.84 16.13 -21.65
C ALA A 292 14.44 15.83 -22.24
N ASN A 293 13.94 14.60 -22.12
CA ASN A 293 12.67 14.17 -22.68
C ASN A 293 11.51 14.24 -21.68
N ASN A 294 11.80 14.47 -20.39
CA ASN A 294 10.81 14.47 -19.32
C ASN A 294 10.91 15.77 -18.52
N PRO A 295 10.40 16.89 -19.05
CA PRO A 295 10.48 18.17 -18.38
C PRO A 295 9.67 18.17 -17.08
N LEU A 296 10.23 18.80 -16.07
CA LEU A 296 9.53 19.13 -14.84
C LEU A 296 8.60 20.31 -15.11
N PHE A 297 7.36 20.22 -14.63
CA PHE A 297 6.41 21.32 -14.69
C PHE A 297 5.73 21.52 -13.34
N THR A 298 5.31 22.76 -13.10
CA THR A 298 4.66 23.17 -11.86
C THR A 298 3.15 23.13 -12.03
N MET A 299 2.46 22.65 -11.00
CA MET A 299 1.01 22.54 -10.95
C MET A 299 0.48 23.11 -9.65
N ALA A 300 -0.68 23.75 -9.71
CA ALA A 300 -1.36 24.20 -8.52
C ALA A 300 -2.23 23.08 -7.92
N ILE A 301 -2.13 22.86 -6.62
CA ILE A 301 -2.87 21.77 -5.94
C ILE A 301 -4.38 21.99 -5.97
N HIS A 302 -4.82 23.25 -6.06
CA HIS A 302 -6.24 23.61 -6.09
C HIS A 302 -6.92 23.25 -7.42
N ASP A 303 -6.15 23.15 -8.51
CA ASP A 303 -6.65 22.72 -9.83
C ASP A 303 -6.90 21.19 -9.90
N LEU A 304 -6.37 20.43 -8.93
CA LEU A 304 -6.54 18.99 -8.91
C LEU A 304 -7.92 18.60 -8.37
N SER A 305 -8.55 17.60 -8.97
CA SER A 305 -9.81 17.04 -8.45
C SER A 305 -9.57 16.09 -7.28
N ASP A 306 -10.48 16.08 -6.30
CA ASP A 306 -10.51 15.07 -5.24
C ASP A 306 -10.79 13.66 -5.79
N ASN A 307 -11.40 13.54 -6.96
CA ASN A 307 -11.76 12.26 -7.56
C ASN A 307 -10.60 11.61 -8.33
N THR A 308 -9.75 12.42 -8.97
CA THR A 308 -8.60 11.95 -9.74
C THR A 308 -7.62 13.10 -9.94
N TYR A 309 -6.36 12.86 -9.61
CA TYR A 309 -5.26 13.74 -9.98
C TYR A 309 -4.91 13.49 -11.45
N THR A 310 -5.29 14.44 -12.30
CA THR A 310 -4.89 14.47 -13.70
C THR A 310 -3.61 15.29 -13.79
N LEU A 311 -2.46 14.61 -13.71
CA LEU A 311 -1.15 15.24 -13.73
C LEU A 311 -0.64 15.31 -15.17
N GLN A 312 -0.79 16.48 -15.79
CA GLN A 312 -0.41 16.76 -17.17
C GLN A 312 0.11 18.20 -17.25
N PRO A 313 0.96 18.52 -18.25
CA PRO A 313 1.39 19.88 -18.49
C PRO A 313 0.22 20.86 -18.58
N PRO A 314 0.37 22.12 -18.11
CA PRO A 314 -0.70 23.12 -18.11
C PRO A 314 -1.40 23.29 -19.46
N GLU A 315 -0.66 23.21 -20.57
CA GLU A 315 -1.19 23.28 -21.94
C GLU A 315 -2.14 22.12 -22.29
N ILE A 316 -1.84 20.92 -21.81
CA ILE A 316 -2.71 19.75 -21.99
C ILE A 316 -3.97 19.87 -21.12
N LEU A 317 -3.83 20.38 -19.90
CA LEU A 317 -4.98 20.61 -19.01
C LEU A 317 -5.91 21.72 -19.55
N ALA A 318 -5.34 22.78 -20.10
CA ALA A 318 -6.09 23.85 -20.76
C ALA A 318 -6.85 23.30 -21.98
N LEU A 319 -6.21 22.48 -22.81
CA LEU A 319 -6.85 21.82 -23.94
C LEU A 319 -7.98 20.88 -23.48
N LYS A 320 -7.74 20.07 -22.44
CA LYS A 320 -8.76 19.21 -21.83
C LYS A 320 -9.96 20.02 -21.37
N LYS A 321 -9.75 21.12 -20.64
CA LYS A 321 -10.83 22.00 -20.17
C LYS A 321 -11.64 22.58 -21.33
N LYS A 322 -10.97 22.99 -22.43
CA LYS A 322 -11.65 23.46 -23.65
C LYS A 322 -12.53 22.36 -24.25
N ILE A 323 -12.03 21.14 -24.35
CA ILE A 323 -12.79 19.98 -24.86
C ILE A 323 -13.99 19.70 -23.95
N GLU A 324 -13.82 19.69 -22.62
CA GLU A 324 -14.89 19.44 -21.65
C GLU A 324 -15.95 20.56 -21.59
N THR A 325 -15.61 21.78 -21.99
CA THR A 325 -16.56 22.91 -22.05
C THR A 325 -17.46 22.82 -23.28
N ILE A 326 -16.97 22.24 -24.38
CA ILE A 326 -17.68 22.15 -25.66
C ILE A 326 -18.41 20.81 -25.80
N GLY A 327 -17.77 19.73 -25.36
CA GLY A 327 -18.27 18.36 -25.53
C GLY A 327 -19.17 17.90 -24.38
N THR A 328 -20.09 17.00 -24.70
CA THR A 328 -20.92 16.32 -23.69
C THR A 328 -20.16 15.13 -23.12
N PRO A 329 -19.92 15.05 -21.79
CA PRO A 329 -19.27 13.91 -21.16
C PRO A 329 -20.04 12.62 -21.43
N LEU A 330 -19.32 11.53 -21.72
CA LEU A 330 -19.92 10.24 -22.10
C LEU A 330 -20.98 9.72 -21.11
N LYS A 331 -20.83 10.01 -19.82
CA LYS A 331 -21.78 9.67 -18.74
C LYS A 331 -23.14 10.39 -18.85
N ASP A 332 -23.20 11.50 -19.58
CA ASP A 332 -24.38 12.34 -19.75
C ASP A 332 -25.08 12.04 -21.10
N TRP A 333 -24.52 11.12 -21.90
CA TRP A 333 -25.20 10.57 -23.06
C TRP A 333 -26.16 9.46 -22.63
N ASP A 334 -27.26 9.28 -23.37
CA ASP A 334 -28.14 8.12 -23.22
C ASP A 334 -27.50 6.87 -23.85
N ILE A 335 -26.43 6.39 -23.20
CA ILE A 335 -25.75 5.16 -23.57
C ILE A 335 -25.64 4.22 -22.39
N LYS A 336 -25.65 2.92 -22.67
CA LYS A 336 -25.47 1.87 -21.67
C LYS A 336 -24.08 1.27 -21.82
N ILE A 337 -23.31 1.30 -20.74
CA ILE A 337 -21.96 0.73 -20.67
C ILE A 337 -22.04 -0.65 -20.03
N TYR A 338 -21.63 -1.66 -20.78
CA TYR A 338 -21.61 -3.05 -20.34
C TYR A 338 -20.18 -3.58 -20.20
N ARG A 339 -20.03 -4.63 -19.40
CA ARG A 339 -18.76 -5.34 -19.25
C ARG A 339 -18.69 -6.52 -20.22
N GLY A 340 -17.48 -6.89 -20.63
CA GLY A 340 -17.25 -8.17 -21.30
C GLY A 340 -17.56 -9.39 -20.41
N VAL A 341 -17.61 -10.57 -21.03
CA VAL A 341 -17.95 -11.85 -20.41
C VAL A 341 -16.86 -12.28 -19.41
N LEU A 342 -17.24 -12.39 -18.13
CA LEU A 342 -16.37 -12.93 -17.09
C LEU A 342 -16.61 -14.42 -16.88
N THR A 343 -15.76 -15.25 -17.48
CA THR A 343 -15.87 -16.72 -17.39
C THR A 343 -15.56 -17.26 -16.00
N GLY A 344 -14.60 -16.65 -15.28
CA GLY A 344 -14.05 -17.16 -14.03
C GLY A 344 -13.10 -18.36 -14.18
N PHE A 345 -13.00 -18.97 -15.38
CA PHE A 345 -12.02 -20.02 -15.69
C PHE A 345 -11.84 -20.17 -17.22
N ASN A 346 -10.89 -19.43 -17.78
CA ASN A 346 -10.78 -19.29 -19.24
C ASN A 346 -10.53 -20.59 -19.97
N GLU A 347 -9.69 -21.45 -19.39
CA GLU A 347 -9.23 -22.68 -20.01
C GLU A 347 -10.36 -23.66 -20.28
N ALA A 348 -11.46 -23.58 -19.51
CA ALA A 348 -12.65 -24.40 -19.72
C ALA A 348 -13.63 -23.78 -20.70
N PHE A 349 -13.84 -22.45 -20.62
CA PHE A 349 -14.89 -21.76 -21.36
C PHE A 349 -14.45 -21.20 -22.71
N ILE A 350 -13.19 -20.84 -22.88
CA ILE A 350 -12.64 -20.31 -24.13
C ILE A 350 -11.90 -21.43 -24.85
N ILE A 351 -12.42 -21.82 -26.01
CA ILE A 351 -11.97 -22.97 -26.79
C ILE A 351 -11.52 -22.55 -28.19
N ASP A 352 -10.69 -23.36 -28.83
CA ASP A 352 -10.28 -23.15 -30.22
C ASP A 352 -11.34 -23.71 -31.20
N THR A 353 -11.14 -23.41 -32.49
CA THR A 353 -12.05 -23.87 -33.55
C THR A 353 -12.08 -25.40 -33.65
N THR A 354 -10.96 -26.08 -33.41
CA THR A 354 -10.87 -27.55 -33.40
C THR A 354 -11.78 -28.15 -32.33
N THR A 355 -11.69 -27.65 -31.10
CA THR A 355 -12.52 -28.09 -29.98
C THR A 355 -13.98 -27.77 -30.22
N LYS A 356 -14.30 -26.56 -30.71
CA LYS A 356 -15.67 -26.19 -31.09
C LYS A 356 -16.26 -27.18 -32.08
N ASN A 357 -15.53 -27.51 -33.15
CA ASN A 357 -16.01 -28.42 -34.18
C ASN A 357 -16.22 -29.84 -33.62
N ARG A 358 -15.30 -30.33 -32.79
CA ARG A 358 -15.44 -31.63 -32.10
C ARG A 358 -16.69 -31.69 -31.23
N LEU A 359 -16.98 -30.63 -30.46
CA LEU A 359 -18.15 -30.57 -29.59
C LEU A 359 -19.46 -30.53 -30.40
N CYS A 360 -19.54 -29.65 -31.41
CA CYS A 360 -20.71 -29.54 -32.27
C CYS A 360 -20.93 -30.78 -33.16
N GLN A 361 -19.88 -31.51 -33.53
CA GLN A 361 -20.02 -32.76 -34.27
C GLN A 361 -20.60 -33.87 -33.40
N ALA A 362 -20.16 -33.95 -32.14
CA ALA A 362 -20.69 -34.93 -31.18
C ALA A 362 -22.10 -34.59 -30.70
N ASP A 363 -22.44 -33.30 -30.64
CA ASP A 363 -23.75 -32.79 -30.25
C ASP A 363 -24.05 -31.49 -31.02
N PRO A 364 -24.81 -31.54 -32.12
CA PRO A 364 -25.12 -30.36 -32.94
C PRO A 364 -25.77 -29.21 -32.17
N LYS A 365 -26.55 -29.51 -31.12
CA LYS A 365 -27.24 -28.50 -30.31
C LYS A 365 -26.25 -27.59 -29.57
N SER A 366 -25.05 -28.07 -29.26
CA SER A 366 -23.97 -27.27 -28.65
C SER A 366 -23.60 -26.01 -29.44
N ALA A 367 -23.91 -25.94 -30.75
CA ALA A 367 -23.72 -24.72 -31.55
C ALA A 367 -24.58 -23.53 -31.07
N GLU A 368 -25.71 -23.78 -30.37
CA GLU A 368 -26.58 -22.74 -29.82
C GLU A 368 -25.85 -21.89 -28.78
N ILE A 369 -25.01 -22.51 -27.95
CA ILE A 369 -24.31 -21.89 -26.83
C ILE A 369 -22.82 -21.64 -27.09
N ILE A 370 -22.28 -22.02 -28.25
CA ILE A 370 -20.88 -21.73 -28.60
C ILE A 370 -20.83 -20.56 -29.57
N LYS A 371 -20.29 -19.43 -29.12
CA LYS A 371 -20.25 -18.16 -29.88
C LYS A 371 -18.80 -17.71 -30.11
N PRO A 372 -18.50 -16.98 -31.20
CA PRO A 372 -17.16 -16.46 -31.40
C PRO A 372 -16.86 -15.36 -30.36
N ILE A 373 -15.61 -15.29 -29.91
CA ILE A 373 -15.19 -14.34 -28.87
C ILE A 373 -13.94 -13.54 -29.26
N LEU A 374 -13.96 -12.25 -28.93
CA LEU A 374 -12.80 -11.36 -28.95
C LEU A 374 -12.32 -11.12 -27.52
N ARG A 375 -11.00 -11.12 -27.33
CA ARG A 375 -10.35 -10.70 -26.08
C ARG A 375 -9.82 -9.30 -26.25
N GLY A 376 -9.50 -8.63 -25.14
CA GLY A 376 -8.81 -7.34 -25.17
C GLY A 376 -7.70 -7.23 -26.25
N ARG A 377 -6.74 -8.16 -26.28
CA ARG A 377 -5.60 -8.14 -27.24
C ARG A 377 -5.99 -8.21 -28.73
N ASP A 378 -7.18 -8.72 -29.02
CA ASP A 378 -7.73 -8.91 -30.37
C ASP A 378 -8.32 -7.57 -30.90
N ILE A 379 -8.55 -6.57 -30.03
CA ILE A 379 -9.01 -5.22 -30.39
C ILE A 379 -7.83 -4.33 -30.78
N LYS A 380 -7.93 -3.66 -31.93
CA LYS A 380 -6.99 -2.64 -32.41
C LYS A 380 -7.70 -1.30 -32.55
N ALA A 381 -6.98 -0.27 -32.99
CA ALA A 381 -7.61 1.03 -33.24
C ALA A 381 -8.49 0.91 -34.48
N TYR A 382 -9.79 1.08 -34.32
CA TYR A 382 -10.81 1.07 -35.37
C TYR A 382 -11.04 -0.29 -36.06
N GLU A 383 -10.32 -1.35 -35.70
CA GLU A 383 -10.47 -2.70 -36.25
C GLU A 383 -10.33 -3.80 -35.18
N HIS A 384 -10.64 -5.06 -35.54
CA HIS A 384 -10.45 -6.23 -34.69
C HIS A 384 -9.87 -7.40 -35.50
N HIS A 385 -9.06 -8.25 -34.85
CA HIS A 385 -8.50 -9.46 -35.45
C HIS A 385 -8.95 -10.69 -34.68
N TRP A 386 -9.95 -11.40 -35.19
CA TRP A 386 -10.45 -12.61 -34.54
C TRP A 386 -9.43 -13.75 -34.60
N ALA A 387 -9.10 -14.31 -33.43
CA ALA A 387 -8.07 -15.34 -33.29
C ALA A 387 -8.59 -16.78 -33.49
N GLY A 388 -9.77 -16.97 -34.10
CA GLY A 388 -10.38 -18.30 -34.25
C GLY A 388 -10.82 -18.93 -32.92
N LEU A 389 -11.12 -18.09 -31.92
CA LEU A 389 -11.53 -18.52 -30.59
C LEU A 389 -13.04 -18.40 -30.37
N TRP A 390 -13.55 -19.32 -29.58
CA TRP A 390 -14.95 -19.47 -29.25
C TRP A 390 -15.13 -19.49 -27.75
N ILE A 391 -16.32 -19.15 -27.29
CA ILE A 391 -16.72 -19.25 -25.89
C ILE A 391 -17.95 -20.13 -25.75
N ILE A 392 -17.95 -20.99 -24.74
CA ILE A 392 -19.14 -21.67 -24.24
C ILE A 392 -19.93 -20.65 -23.38
N ALA A 393 -20.98 -20.08 -23.96
CA ALA A 393 -21.81 -19.03 -23.39
C ALA A 393 -22.85 -19.58 -22.39
N ALA A 394 -22.38 -20.31 -21.37
CA ALA A 394 -23.22 -20.84 -20.30
C ALA A 394 -23.53 -19.74 -19.26
N PHE A 395 -24.32 -18.73 -19.65
CA PHE A 395 -24.64 -17.61 -18.78
C PHE A 395 -25.76 -17.96 -17.80
N PRO A 396 -25.64 -17.62 -16.51
CA PRO A 396 -26.71 -17.84 -15.54
C PRO A 396 -28.06 -17.26 -15.96
N ALA A 397 -28.07 -16.08 -16.61
CA ALA A 397 -29.30 -15.45 -17.09
C ALA A 397 -30.09 -16.28 -18.12
N LEU A 398 -29.44 -17.22 -18.81
CA LEU A 398 -30.09 -18.10 -19.79
C LEU A 398 -30.79 -19.30 -19.12
N ASN A 399 -30.60 -19.50 -17.81
CA ASN A 399 -31.19 -20.61 -17.04
C ASN A 399 -31.04 -21.99 -17.70
N LEU A 400 -29.89 -22.23 -18.34
CA LEU A 400 -29.66 -23.45 -19.12
C LEU A 400 -29.78 -24.72 -18.28
N ASN A 401 -30.28 -25.77 -18.91
CA ASN A 401 -30.10 -27.13 -18.45
C ASN A 401 -28.86 -27.73 -19.14
N ILE A 402 -27.82 -28.07 -18.38
CA ILE A 402 -26.56 -28.58 -18.95
C ILE A 402 -26.72 -29.98 -19.55
N ASP A 403 -27.73 -30.74 -19.11
CA ASP A 403 -28.01 -32.08 -19.63
C ASP A 403 -28.52 -32.05 -21.08
N ASP A 404 -29.02 -30.90 -21.54
CA ASP A 404 -29.38 -30.67 -22.94
C ASP A 404 -28.16 -30.57 -23.88
N TYR A 405 -26.95 -30.43 -23.31
CA TYR A 405 -25.69 -30.24 -24.04
C TYR A 405 -24.61 -31.24 -23.58
N PRO A 406 -24.80 -32.56 -23.82
CA PRO A 406 -23.96 -33.61 -23.24
C PRO A 406 -22.48 -33.51 -23.62
N SER A 407 -22.14 -33.03 -24.83
CA SER A 407 -20.74 -32.89 -25.23
C SER A 407 -20.03 -31.76 -24.46
N VAL A 408 -20.72 -30.63 -24.26
CA VAL A 408 -20.24 -29.49 -23.48
C VAL A 408 -20.15 -29.85 -22.01
N LYS A 409 -21.16 -30.55 -21.47
CA LYS A 409 -21.14 -31.07 -20.09
C LYS A 409 -19.87 -31.88 -19.83
N LYS A 410 -19.61 -32.90 -20.67
CA LYS A 410 -18.42 -33.76 -20.57
C LYS A 410 -17.12 -32.98 -20.68
N HIS A 411 -17.08 -31.99 -21.57
CA HIS A 411 -15.91 -31.09 -21.70
C HIS A 411 -15.65 -30.31 -20.41
N LEU A 412 -16.68 -29.68 -19.83
CA LEU A 412 -16.52 -28.89 -18.60
C LEU A 412 -16.20 -29.78 -17.38
N GLU A 413 -16.78 -30.98 -17.30
CA GLU A 413 -16.48 -31.97 -16.26
C GLU A 413 -15.03 -32.47 -16.29
N SER A 414 -14.39 -32.49 -17.47
CA SER A 414 -13.00 -32.95 -17.62
C SER A 414 -11.99 -32.14 -16.80
N TYR A 415 -12.35 -30.93 -16.37
CA TYR A 415 -11.52 -30.09 -15.52
C TYR A 415 -11.66 -30.42 -14.02
N GLY A 416 -12.50 -31.38 -13.65
CA GLY A 416 -12.71 -31.85 -12.29
C GLY A 416 -13.09 -30.73 -11.33
N LYS A 417 -12.61 -30.74 -10.08
CA LYS A 417 -12.96 -29.72 -9.08
C LYS A 417 -12.70 -28.26 -9.49
N ARG A 418 -11.84 -28.01 -10.49
CA ARG A 418 -11.46 -26.66 -10.93
C ARG A 418 -12.61 -25.89 -11.57
N ILE A 419 -13.61 -26.56 -12.16
CA ILE A 419 -14.77 -25.90 -12.76
C ILE A 419 -15.79 -25.44 -11.72
N HIS A 420 -15.76 -25.99 -10.50
CA HIS A 420 -16.73 -25.69 -9.46
C HIS A 420 -16.50 -24.30 -8.84
N GLN A 421 -17.60 -23.64 -8.45
CA GLN A 421 -17.63 -22.29 -7.89
C GLN A 421 -17.84 -22.32 -6.36
N ILE A 422 -16.93 -22.96 -5.63
CA ILE A 422 -17.08 -23.19 -4.17
C ILE A 422 -16.13 -22.35 -3.30
N GLY A 423 -15.15 -21.67 -3.90
CA GLY A 423 -14.23 -20.76 -3.20
C GLY A 423 -13.11 -21.45 -2.42
N GLU A 424 -12.91 -22.75 -2.61
CA GLU A 424 -11.78 -23.50 -2.08
C GLU A 424 -10.52 -23.34 -2.95
N LYS A 425 -9.35 -23.65 -2.39
CA LYS A 425 -8.07 -23.59 -3.11
C LYS A 425 -8.10 -24.51 -4.34
N GLY A 426 -7.86 -23.94 -5.51
CA GLY A 426 -7.89 -24.66 -6.78
C GLY A 426 -9.28 -24.78 -7.42
N THR A 427 -10.28 -24.07 -6.90
CA THR A 427 -11.62 -23.94 -7.48
C THR A 427 -11.90 -22.49 -7.86
N ARG A 428 -12.99 -22.24 -8.59
CA ARG A 428 -13.44 -20.88 -8.92
C ARG A 428 -14.00 -20.19 -7.69
N LYS A 429 -14.07 -18.85 -7.76
CA LYS A 429 -14.67 -18.00 -6.73
C LYS A 429 -16.06 -18.52 -6.36
N LYS A 430 -16.40 -18.54 -5.05
CA LYS A 430 -17.73 -18.91 -4.60
C LYS A 430 -18.80 -17.97 -5.15
N THR A 431 -19.79 -18.51 -5.85
CA THR A 431 -20.98 -17.80 -6.35
C THR A 431 -22.23 -18.63 -6.05
N GLY A 432 -23.41 -18.06 -6.30
CA GLY A 432 -24.68 -18.80 -6.27
C GLY A 432 -25.03 -19.47 -7.61
N ASN A 433 -24.15 -19.39 -8.60
CA ASN A 433 -24.37 -19.90 -9.95
C ASN A 433 -24.12 -21.42 -10.00
N LYS A 434 -24.66 -22.08 -11.02
CA LYS A 434 -24.38 -23.51 -11.25
C LYS A 434 -22.90 -23.70 -11.61
N TRP A 435 -22.36 -24.89 -11.33
CA TRP A 435 -20.93 -25.16 -11.50
C TRP A 435 -20.43 -24.94 -12.94
N PHE A 436 -21.27 -25.22 -13.94
CA PHE A 436 -20.95 -25.09 -15.36
C PHE A 436 -21.19 -23.68 -15.92
N GLU A 437 -21.74 -22.76 -15.13
CA GLU A 437 -22.04 -21.40 -15.61
C GLU A 437 -20.83 -20.47 -15.52
N THR A 438 -20.85 -19.38 -16.28
CA THR A 438 -19.89 -18.28 -16.15
C THR A 438 -19.97 -17.61 -14.76
N GLN A 439 -18.98 -16.78 -14.42
CA GLN A 439 -18.89 -16.20 -13.08
C GLN A 439 -19.91 -15.07 -12.86
N ASP A 440 -20.11 -14.22 -13.87
CA ASP A 440 -21.11 -13.14 -13.82
C ASP A 440 -22.45 -13.62 -14.42
N GLN A 441 -23.55 -13.00 -14.00
CA GLN A 441 -24.92 -13.32 -14.42
C GLN A 441 -25.20 -13.02 -15.90
N ILE A 442 -24.67 -11.90 -16.40
CA ILE A 442 -24.77 -11.45 -17.80
C ILE A 442 -26.24 -11.35 -18.27
N ALA A 443 -27.07 -10.64 -17.50
CA ALA A 443 -28.48 -10.39 -17.84
C ALA A 443 -28.67 -9.56 -19.13
N TYR A 444 -27.64 -8.84 -19.57
CA TYR A 444 -27.62 -8.04 -20.79
C TYR A 444 -27.09 -8.82 -22.01
N HIS A 445 -27.16 -10.15 -22.01
CA HIS A 445 -26.54 -10.97 -23.06
C HIS A 445 -27.05 -10.63 -24.48
N GLU A 446 -28.28 -10.16 -24.62
CA GLU A 446 -28.86 -9.74 -25.90
C GLU A 446 -28.16 -8.52 -26.50
N GLU A 447 -27.57 -7.65 -25.67
CA GLU A 447 -26.84 -6.47 -26.12
C GLU A 447 -25.57 -6.84 -26.91
N PHE A 448 -25.01 -8.05 -26.69
CA PHE A 448 -23.90 -8.53 -27.50
C PHE A 448 -24.29 -8.87 -28.94
N SER A 449 -25.57 -8.97 -29.27
CA SER A 449 -26.02 -9.19 -30.65
C SER A 449 -26.23 -7.89 -31.42
N LYS A 450 -26.29 -6.75 -30.73
CA LYS A 450 -26.44 -5.43 -31.35
C LYS A 450 -25.10 -4.88 -31.82
N GLU A 451 -25.15 -3.93 -32.75
CA GLU A 451 -23.99 -3.12 -33.09
C GLU A 451 -23.51 -2.37 -31.84
N LYS A 452 -22.19 -2.39 -31.61
CA LYS A 452 -21.61 -1.87 -30.37
C LYS A 452 -20.17 -1.44 -30.57
N ILE A 453 -19.74 -0.51 -29.74
CA ILE A 453 -18.34 -0.15 -29.59
C ILE A 453 -17.74 -1.01 -28.47
N VAL A 454 -16.64 -1.69 -28.76
CA VAL A 454 -15.86 -2.42 -27.74
C VAL A 454 -14.54 -1.73 -27.51
N TRP A 455 -14.04 -1.77 -26.28
CA TRP A 455 -12.74 -1.18 -25.94
C TRP A 455 -12.01 -2.02 -24.89
N GLN A 456 -10.68 -1.87 -24.87
CA GLN A 456 -9.84 -2.45 -23.83
C GLN A 456 -9.87 -1.59 -22.55
N GLU A 457 -9.95 -2.23 -21.37
CA GLU A 457 -9.90 -1.55 -20.06
C GLU A 457 -8.50 -0.98 -19.72
N LEU A 458 -7.45 -1.31 -20.47
CA LEU A 458 -6.05 -0.97 -20.17
C LEU A 458 -5.59 0.40 -20.74
N GLN A 459 -4.43 0.89 -20.25
CA GLN A 459 -3.87 2.26 -20.34
C GLN A 459 -3.91 3.01 -21.69
N ARG A 460 -4.15 2.34 -22.83
CA ARG A 460 -4.48 2.99 -24.10
C ARG A 460 -5.74 2.35 -24.66
N ALA A 461 -6.87 3.02 -24.48
CA ALA A 461 -8.16 2.56 -24.97
C ALA A 461 -8.14 2.45 -26.49
N LYS A 462 -7.89 1.23 -26.99
CA LYS A 462 -8.18 0.87 -28.38
C LYS A 462 -9.63 0.45 -28.42
N PHE A 463 -10.35 0.97 -29.39
CA PHE A 463 -11.75 0.65 -29.60
C PHE A 463 -12.03 0.42 -31.08
N CYS A 464 -13.06 -0.39 -31.35
CA CYS A 464 -13.57 -0.59 -32.68
C CYS A 464 -15.09 -0.79 -32.65
N LEU A 465 -15.72 -0.54 -33.79
CA LEU A 465 -17.12 -0.86 -34.02
C LEU A 465 -17.25 -2.35 -34.35
N LEU A 466 -18.18 -3.04 -33.71
CA LEU A 466 -18.52 -4.42 -34.01
C LEU A 466 -19.95 -4.48 -34.57
N SER A 467 -20.04 -4.75 -35.87
CA SER A 467 -21.30 -5.05 -36.58
C SER A 467 -21.63 -6.55 -36.58
N GLN A 468 -20.69 -7.41 -36.17
CA GLN A 468 -20.85 -8.87 -36.10
C GLN A 468 -21.15 -9.36 -34.68
N ILE A 469 -21.73 -10.56 -34.58
CA ILE A 469 -22.10 -11.23 -33.33
C ILE A 469 -20.86 -11.82 -32.64
N PHE A 470 -19.93 -10.97 -32.20
CA PHE A 470 -18.85 -11.37 -31.31
C PHE A 470 -19.24 -11.08 -29.86
N LEU A 471 -19.02 -12.07 -29.00
CA LEU A 471 -18.88 -11.80 -27.58
C LEU A 471 -17.53 -11.15 -27.32
N PHE A 472 -17.44 -10.33 -26.27
CA PHE A 472 -16.22 -9.64 -25.87
C PHE A 472 -15.87 -10.01 -24.44
N ARG A 473 -14.57 -10.17 -24.14
CA ARG A 473 -14.08 -10.54 -22.81
C ARG A 473 -12.94 -9.66 -22.33
#